data_AF-A0A2I0PBA4-F1
#
_entry.id   AF-A0A2I0PBA4-F1
#
_cell.length_a   1.000
_cell.length_b   1.000
_cell.length_c   1.000
_cell.angle_alpha   90.00
_cell.angle_beta   90.00
_cell.angle_gamma   90.00
#
_symmetry.space_group_name_H-M   'P 1'
#
loop_
_entity.id
_entity.type
_entity.pdbx_description
1 polymer ?
#
loop_
_entity_poly.entity_id
_entity_poly.type
_entity_poly.pdbx_seq_one_letter_code
_entity_poly.pdbx_strand_id
1 'polypeptide(L)'
;MARLPEPQPAENDRGIAESLGAILLISVIALGIAVFAVAFFSQQAAPILPSVTFNVTYGEDGSVSIRHQGGDTIPRDRLRVTIDDGTAVHDNEDLSEVDEGEDWTAWGIGDILVYDPPTSLSGPSKVLMVYADPSGGEYLMYLSEGEPSSFAKFVIDKNVFVHGTTLKFNGDNIYGPGATIILTGIGGLKAADIGSMGASIAISDIYINGDVTLGAGSVSLGSPTNPGHIYINGDLTLNTGLRSIYGDVYVNGNCDLEGVTIHDDVYVNGDLTLRRSDTVIAGDARIYYTGTPTALNHVSDSTLSKCIHQEAVPGFTMPDQKIPSTKPADWYTAKNYTSSGPLTDGVKIFADSYSYTPSGDLQAENVIVIAENGDIRIEKYGGLVTGVFFAPNGKVTFIGDSLEGVVIARDGLFINSWGTDVTFKNLEEYVSNSDDYPF
;
A
#
# COMPACT_ATOMS: atom_id res chain seq x y z
N MET A 1 -25.24 29.28 -88.66
CA MET A 1 -24.23 28.78 -87.70
C MET A 1 -24.29 29.67 -86.47
N ALA A 2 -24.72 29.12 -85.34
CA ALA A 2 -24.93 29.84 -84.09
C ALA A 2 -23.60 30.15 -83.37
N ARG A 3 -23.52 31.32 -82.72
CA ARG A 3 -22.37 31.79 -81.94
C ARG A 3 -22.22 30.98 -80.65
N LEU A 4 -20.98 30.61 -80.31
CA LEU A 4 -20.60 30.13 -78.98
C LEU A 4 -20.15 31.33 -78.12
N PRO A 5 -20.62 31.47 -76.86
CA PRO A 5 -20.11 32.47 -75.94
C PRO A 5 -18.85 31.98 -75.21
N GLU A 6 -17.94 32.92 -74.97
CA GLU A 6 -16.69 32.78 -74.22
C GLU A 6 -16.97 32.53 -72.72
N PRO A 7 -16.20 31.67 -72.02
CA PRO A 7 -16.39 31.44 -70.60
C PRO A 7 -15.81 32.60 -69.77
N GLN A 8 -16.64 33.20 -68.90
CA GLN A 8 -16.18 34.12 -67.86
C GLN A 8 -15.63 33.33 -66.64
N PRO A 9 -14.54 33.78 -65.99
CA PRO A 9 -14.04 33.16 -64.78
C PRO A 9 -14.97 33.49 -63.60
N ALA A 10 -15.26 32.48 -62.77
CA ALA A 10 -16.09 32.62 -61.58
C ALA A 10 -15.34 33.42 -60.50
N GLU A 11 -15.81 34.64 -60.27
CA GLU A 11 -15.40 35.52 -59.18
C GLU A 11 -16.21 35.15 -57.92
N ASN A 12 -15.82 34.12 -57.16
CA ASN A 12 -16.49 33.88 -55.86
C ASN A 12 -15.73 33.15 -54.74
N ASP A 13 -14.41 32.92 -54.83
CA ASP A 13 -13.68 32.20 -53.77
C ASP A 13 -12.90 33.09 -52.78
N ARG A 14 -12.95 34.42 -52.94
CA ARG A 14 -12.17 35.34 -52.07
C ARG A 14 -12.87 35.74 -50.77
N GLY A 15 -14.21 35.83 -50.72
CA GLY A 15 -14.93 36.28 -49.52
C GLY A 15 -15.15 35.20 -48.44
N ILE A 16 -15.11 33.93 -48.83
CA ILE A 16 -15.33 32.80 -47.90
C ILE A 16 -14.06 32.51 -47.07
N ALA A 17 -12.88 32.68 -47.67
CA ALA A 17 -11.60 32.46 -46.97
C ALA A 17 -11.30 33.51 -45.90
N GLU A 18 -11.64 34.78 -46.14
CA GLU A 18 -11.44 35.87 -45.16
C GLU A 18 -12.36 35.72 -43.94
N SER A 19 -13.63 35.36 -44.15
CA SER A 19 -14.59 35.18 -43.05
C SER A 19 -14.27 33.95 -42.19
N LEU A 20 -13.84 32.83 -42.80
CA LEU A 20 -13.33 31.66 -42.06
C LEU A 20 -12.06 31.98 -41.27
N GLY A 21 -11.11 32.74 -41.84
CA GLY A 21 -9.90 33.15 -41.15
C GLY A 21 -10.16 34.00 -39.91
N ALA A 22 -11.11 34.93 -39.99
CA ALA A 22 -11.50 35.78 -38.87
C ALA A 22 -12.15 34.98 -37.72
N ILE A 23 -13.04 34.04 -38.04
CA ILE A 23 -13.69 33.17 -37.05
C ILE A 23 -12.65 32.30 -36.33
N LEU A 24 -11.68 31.76 -37.07
CA LEU A 24 -10.62 30.92 -36.51
C LEU A 24 -9.71 31.73 -35.57
N LEU A 25 -9.35 32.96 -35.95
CA LEU A 25 -8.54 33.86 -35.12
C LEU A 25 -9.24 34.22 -33.80
N ILE A 26 -10.53 34.59 -33.85
CA ILE A 26 -11.32 34.92 -32.66
C ILE A 26 -11.41 33.71 -31.73
N SER A 27 -11.59 32.51 -32.30
CA SER A 27 -11.68 31.26 -31.53
C SER A 27 -10.38 30.96 -30.79
N VAL A 28 -9.22 31.17 -31.44
CA VAL A 28 -7.90 30.95 -30.81
C VAL A 28 -7.63 31.96 -29.70
N ILE A 29 -7.99 33.24 -29.91
CA ILE A 29 -7.82 34.27 -28.88
C ILE A 29 -8.73 34.00 -27.68
N ALA A 30 -9.99 33.64 -27.93
CA ALA A 30 -10.93 33.29 -26.86
C ALA A 30 -10.44 32.08 -26.05
N LEU A 31 -9.91 31.05 -26.71
CA LEU A 31 -9.30 29.90 -26.05
C LEU A 31 -8.07 30.31 -25.23
N GLY A 32 -7.21 31.17 -25.77
CA GLY A 32 -6.04 31.69 -25.07
C GLY A 32 -6.40 32.49 -23.81
N ILE A 33 -7.41 33.35 -23.89
CA ILE A 33 -7.93 34.11 -22.73
C ILE A 33 -8.54 33.16 -21.70
N ALA A 34 -9.30 32.15 -22.13
CA ALA A 34 -9.89 31.17 -21.22
C ALA A 34 -8.82 30.37 -20.47
N VAL A 35 -7.80 29.87 -21.18
CA VAL A 35 -6.66 29.15 -20.56
C VAL A 35 -5.91 30.06 -19.60
N PHE A 36 -5.67 31.32 -19.96
CA PHE A 36 -4.99 32.29 -19.11
C PHE A 36 -5.82 32.64 -17.85
N ALA A 37 -7.13 32.82 -18.00
CA ALA A 37 -8.02 33.05 -16.87
C ALA A 37 -8.03 31.86 -15.92
N VAL A 38 -8.13 30.63 -16.42
CA VAL A 38 -8.03 29.41 -15.59
C VAL A 38 -6.68 29.35 -14.90
N ALA A 39 -5.57 29.58 -15.60
CA ALA A 39 -4.23 29.55 -15.00
C ALA A 39 -4.05 30.62 -13.92
N PHE A 40 -4.62 31.82 -14.11
CA PHE A 40 -4.51 32.93 -13.16
C PHE A 40 -5.42 32.77 -11.93
N PHE A 41 -6.64 32.26 -12.12
CA PHE A 41 -7.60 32.02 -11.04
C PHE A 41 -7.43 30.66 -10.35
N SER A 42 -6.68 29.71 -10.93
CA SER A 42 -6.38 28.41 -10.32
C SER A 42 -5.16 28.45 -9.40
N GLN A 43 -4.44 29.56 -9.30
CA GLN A 43 -3.36 29.70 -8.32
C GLN A 43 -3.98 29.89 -6.93
N GLN A 44 -4.16 28.79 -6.19
CA GLN A 44 -4.37 28.88 -4.75
C GLN A 44 -3.16 29.57 -4.13
N ALA A 45 -3.40 30.58 -3.29
CA ALA A 45 -2.33 31.21 -2.52
C ALA A 45 -1.63 30.14 -1.67
N ALA A 46 -0.32 30.28 -1.47
CA ALA A 46 0.42 29.35 -0.63
C ALA A 46 -0.20 29.33 0.79
N PRO A 47 -0.40 28.13 1.39
CA PRO A 47 -0.95 28.00 2.73
C PRO A 47 -0.19 28.84 3.76
N ILE A 48 -0.90 29.56 4.62
CA ILE A 48 -0.31 30.14 5.83
C ILE A 48 -0.67 29.22 7.00
N LEU A 49 0.17 28.23 7.26
CA LEU A 49 -0.02 27.30 8.37
C LEU A 49 0.46 27.96 9.68
N PRO A 50 -0.29 27.82 10.79
CA PRO A 50 0.17 28.27 12.10
C PRO A 50 1.32 27.36 12.57
N SER A 51 2.34 27.97 13.15
CA SER A 51 3.40 27.21 13.81
C SER A 51 2.93 26.88 15.22
N VAL A 52 2.43 25.68 15.48
CA VAL A 52 1.96 25.27 16.81
C VAL A 52 2.51 23.89 17.18
N THR A 53 2.85 23.74 18.45
CA THR A 53 3.17 22.47 19.09
C THR A 53 2.13 22.23 20.17
N PHE A 54 1.56 21.03 20.22
CA PHE A 54 0.53 20.69 21.18
C PHE A 54 0.59 19.21 21.54
N ASN A 55 -0.12 18.84 22.60
CA ASN A 55 -0.24 17.47 23.06
C ASN A 55 -1.70 17.12 23.32
N VAL A 56 -2.13 15.94 22.88
CA VAL A 56 -3.47 15.41 23.11
C VAL A 56 -3.36 14.23 24.08
N THR A 57 -4.15 14.24 25.15
CA THR A 57 -4.21 13.18 26.16
C THR A 57 -5.63 12.65 26.30
N TYR A 58 -5.75 11.33 26.48
CA TYR A 58 -7.02 10.63 26.58
C TYR A 58 -7.19 10.06 27.99
N GLY A 59 -8.36 10.28 28.59
CA GLY A 59 -8.76 9.67 29.86
C GLY A 59 -9.40 8.31 29.67
N GLU A 60 -9.35 7.47 30.72
CA GLU A 60 -9.97 6.14 30.74
C GLU A 60 -11.51 6.20 30.72
N ASP A 61 -12.09 7.36 30.99
CA ASP A 61 -13.53 7.66 30.96
C ASP A 61 -14.01 8.24 29.62
N GLY A 62 -13.12 8.38 28.63
CA GLY A 62 -13.42 8.99 27.34
C GLY A 62 -13.15 10.50 27.28
N SER A 63 -12.68 11.12 28.36
CA SER A 63 -12.27 12.53 28.36
C SER A 63 -11.06 12.77 27.44
N VAL A 64 -10.98 13.97 26.87
CA VAL A 64 -9.88 14.40 26.00
C VAL A 64 -9.35 15.73 26.51
N SER A 65 -8.03 15.89 26.59
CA SER A 65 -7.40 17.18 26.86
C SER A 65 -6.36 17.52 25.80
N ILE A 66 -6.47 18.71 25.22
CA ILE A 66 -5.60 19.22 24.15
C ILE A 66 -4.85 20.43 24.69
N ARG A 67 -3.58 20.24 25.03
CA ARG A 67 -2.71 21.28 25.60
C ARG A 67 -1.86 21.95 24.53
N HIS A 68 -1.91 23.27 24.45
CA HIS A 68 -0.98 24.04 23.63
C HIS A 68 0.38 24.12 24.33
N GLN A 69 1.43 23.65 23.67
CA GLN A 69 2.79 23.57 24.23
C GLN A 69 3.70 24.70 23.76
N GLY A 70 3.37 25.40 22.68
CA GLY A 70 4.21 26.45 22.11
C GLY A 70 3.80 26.86 20.70
N GLY A 71 4.16 28.08 20.31
CA GLY A 71 3.90 28.61 18.96
C GLY A 71 2.76 29.65 18.91
N ASP A 72 2.09 29.73 17.77
CA ASP A 72 1.05 30.72 17.47
C ASP A 72 -0.25 30.44 18.24
N THR A 73 -0.89 31.49 18.72
CA THR A 73 -2.26 31.44 19.27
C THR A 73 -3.26 31.31 18.13
N ILE A 74 -4.21 30.38 18.26
CA ILE A 74 -5.22 30.10 17.22
C ILE A 74 -6.61 30.56 17.71
N PRO A 75 -7.27 31.50 17.02
CA PRO A 75 -8.65 31.89 17.31
C PRO A 75 -9.64 30.73 17.14
N ARG A 76 -10.70 30.67 17.97
CA ARG A 76 -11.73 29.62 17.92
C ARG A 76 -12.42 29.48 16.57
N ASP A 77 -12.64 30.59 15.86
CA ASP A 77 -13.27 30.59 14.53
C ASP A 77 -12.35 30.03 13.42
N ARG A 78 -11.07 29.78 13.73
CA ARG A 78 -10.08 29.21 12.80
C ARG A 78 -9.63 27.81 13.17
N LEU A 79 -9.96 27.33 14.36
CA LEU A 79 -9.65 25.97 14.79
C LEU A 79 -10.94 25.22 14.94
N ARG A 80 -11.20 24.25 14.06
CA ARG A 80 -12.30 23.32 14.24
C ARG A 80 -11.78 22.05 14.89
N VAL A 81 -12.28 21.73 16.07
CA VAL A 81 -12.05 20.48 16.78
C VAL A 81 -13.35 19.70 16.76
N THR A 82 -13.28 18.46 16.29
CA THR A 82 -14.39 17.51 16.30
C THR A 82 -14.00 16.33 17.16
N ILE A 83 -14.88 15.90 18.06
CA ILE A 83 -14.67 14.72 18.90
C ILE A 83 -15.76 13.69 18.62
N ASP A 84 -15.37 12.47 18.24
CA ASP A 84 -16.27 11.33 18.11
C ASP A 84 -16.02 10.40 19.30
N ASP A 85 -16.98 10.36 20.22
CA ASP A 85 -16.88 9.61 21.47
C ASP A 85 -17.45 8.17 21.35
N GLY A 86 -17.81 7.76 20.12
CA GLY A 86 -18.43 6.48 19.81
C GLY A 86 -19.94 6.45 20.02
N THR A 87 -20.52 7.48 20.63
CA THR A 87 -21.98 7.65 20.80
C THR A 87 -22.51 8.85 20.01
N ALA A 88 -21.77 9.94 19.96
CA ALA A 88 -22.10 11.16 19.25
C ALA A 88 -20.84 11.87 18.73
N VAL A 89 -21.07 12.86 17.86
CA VAL A 89 -20.03 13.75 17.35
C VAL A 89 -20.22 15.13 17.95
N HIS A 90 -19.17 15.61 18.59
CA HIS A 90 -19.06 16.84 19.35
C HIS A 90 -18.16 17.84 18.61
N ASP A 91 -18.40 19.12 18.83
CA ASP A 91 -17.61 20.19 18.21
C ASP A 91 -17.03 21.17 19.24
N ASN A 92 -16.54 22.32 18.78
CA ASN A 92 -15.93 23.34 19.63
C ASN A 92 -16.83 23.81 20.78
N GLU A 93 -18.16 23.74 20.64
CA GLU A 93 -19.11 24.16 21.68
C GLU A 93 -19.13 23.20 22.88
N ASP A 94 -18.73 21.95 22.67
CA ASP A 94 -18.66 20.93 23.71
C ASP A 94 -17.29 20.91 24.43
N LEU A 95 -16.38 21.81 24.05
CA LEU A 95 -15.06 21.97 24.65
C LEU A 95 -15.04 23.12 25.65
N SER A 96 -14.42 22.88 26.80
CA SER A 96 -14.15 23.90 27.81
C SER A 96 -12.66 24.17 27.94
N GLU A 97 -12.29 25.39 28.30
CA GLU A 97 -10.92 25.70 28.69
C GLU A 97 -10.77 25.62 30.21
N VAL A 98 -9.74 24.92 30.68
CA VAL A 98 -9.54 24.62 32.12
C VAL A 98 -9.56 25.87 33.00
N ASP A 99 -9.12 27.02 32.49
CA ASP A 99 -9.01 28.27 33.23
C ASP A 99 -10.11 29.32 32.88
N GLU A 100 -10.87 29.15 31.79
CA GLU A 100 -11.89 30.12 31.33
C GLU A 100 -13.34 29.58 31.28
N GLY A 101 -13.58 28.27 31.43
CA GLY A 101 -14.92 27.66 31.37
C GLY A 101 -15.39 27.31 29.94
N GLU A 102 -16.70 27.20 29.71
CA GLU A 102 -17.34 26.74 28.44
C GLU A 102 -17.16 27.70 27.23
N ASP A 103 -16.56 28.89 27.42
CA ASP A 103 -16.54 29.97 26.42
C ASP A 103 -15.12 30.37 26.01
N TRP A 104 -14.28 29.41 25.61
CA TRP A 104 -12.94 29.72 25.09
C TRP A 104 -13.04 30.51 23.77
N THR A 105 -12.15 31.50 23.59
CA THR A 105 -12.16 32.40 22.40
C THR A 105 -10.93 32.25 21.52
N ALA A 106 -9.81 31.82 22.11
CA ALA A 106 -8.58 31.50 21.42
C ALA A 106 -7.85 30.40 22.19
N TRP A 107 -6.99 29.67 21.51
CA TRP A 107 -6.16 28.61 22.10
C TRP A 107 -4.69 28.94 21.89
N GLY A 108 -4.01 29.32 22.97
CA GLY A 108 -2.63 29.79 23.02
C GLY A 108 -1.79 29.04 24.04
N ILE A 109 -0.51 29.43 24.17
CA ILE A 109 0.49 28.69 24.95
C ILE A 109 0.07 28.53 26.41
N GLY A 110 -0.05 27.27 26.84
CA GLY A 110 -0.44 26.91 28.21
C GLY A 110 -1.89 26.42 28.31
N ASP A 111 -2.75 26.89 27.42
CA ASP A 111 -4.18 26.64 27.40
C ASP A 111 -4.47 25.16 27.14
N ILE A 112 -5.58 24.67 27.73
CA ILE A 112 -6.01 23.27 27.62
C ILE A 112 -7.49 23.26 27.26
N LEU A 113 -7.81 22.78 26.06
CA LEU A 113 -9.17 22.47 25.68
C LEU A 113 -9.52 21.07 26.19
N VAL A 114 -10.66 20.94 26.88
CA VAL A 114 -11.10 19.70 27.52
C VAL A 114 -12.49 19.33 27.05
N TYR A 115 -12.63 18.09 26.60
CA TYR A 115 -13.90 17.39 26.48
C TYR A 115 -14.06 16.44 27.66
N ASP A 116 -15.16 16.58 28.37
CA ASP A 116 -15.53 15.71 29.48
C ASP A 116 -16.90 15.10 29.18
N PRO A 117 -16.99 13.79 28.87
CA PRO A 117 -18.26 13.19 28.48
C PRO A 117 -19.23 13.19 29.68
N PRO A 118 -20.55 13.38 29.44
CA PRO A 118 -21.54 13.43 30.52
C PRO A 118 -21.66 12.11 31.31
N THR A 119 -21.20 11.00 30.72
CA THR A 119 -21.09 9.69 31.35
C THR A 119 -19.82 9.00 30.87
N SER A 120 -19.12 8.29 31.77
CA SER A 120 -17.92 7.54 31.40
C SER A 120 -18.17 6.54 30.27
N LEU A 121 -17.28 6.55 29.28
CA LEU A 121 -17.39 5.77 28.05
C LEU A 121 -16.51 4.51 28.11
N SER A 122 -16.86 3.51 27.30
CA SER A 122 -16.17 2.21 27.26
C SER A 122 -14.99 2.15 26.28
N GLY A 123 -14.56 3.28 25.72
CA GLY A 123 -13.48 3.37 24.75
C GLY A 123 -12.96 4.81 24.58
N PRO A 124 -11.79 5.00 23.93
CA PRO A 124 -11.21 6.32 23.75
C PRO A 124 -11.97 7.13 22.70
N SER A 125 -12.21 8.40 22.99
CA SER A 125 -12.75 9.37 22.02
C SER A 125 -11.74 9.65 20.91
N LYS A 126 -12.22 9.89 19.69
CA LYS A 126 -11.42 10.28 18.52
C LYS A 126 -11.49 11.79 18.34
N VAL A 127 -10.41 12.42 17.91
CA VAL A 127 -10.26 13.86 17.75
C VAL A 127 -9.85 14.18 16.31
N LEU A 128 -10.51 15.11 15.66
CA LEU A 128 -10.09 15.69 14.39
C LEU A 128 -9.92 17.20 14.59
N MET A 129 -8.75 17.74 14.27
CA MET A 129 -8.47 19.17 14.30
C MET A 129 -8.16 19.67 12.91
N VAL A 130 -8.89 20.69 12.47
CA VAL A 130 -8.74 21.36 11.18
C VAL A 130 -8.51 22.85 11.41
N TYR A 131 -7.50 23.40 10.74
CA TYR A 131 -7.23 24.83 10.70
C TYR A 131 -7.84 25.46 9.45
N ALA A 132 -8.61 26.51 9.62
CA ALA A 132 -9.07 27.37 8.53
C ALA A 132 -8.17 28.61 8.42
N ASP A 133 -7.48 28.75 7.29
CA ASP A 133 -6.65 29.91 7.03
C ASP A 133 -7.50 31.15 6.65
N PRO A 134 -6.93 32.37 6.74
CA PRO A 134 -7.66 33.60 6.39
C PRO A 134 -8.11 33.70 4.93
N SER A 135 -7.55 32.88 4.04
CA SER A 135 -7.88 32.82 2.62
C SER A 135 -9.00 31.81 2.30
N GLY A 136 -9.46 31.06 3.30
CA GLY A 136 -10.52 30.05 3.19
C GLY A 136 -10.02 28.63 2.92
N GLY A 137 -8.71 28.38 2.98
CA GLY A 137 -8.14 27.04 2.92
C GLY A 137 -8.31 26.29 4.24
N GLU A 138 -8.64 25.00 4.19
CA GLU A 138 -8.74 24.13 5.36
C GLU A 138 -7.58 23.12 5.38
N TYR A 139 -6.95 22.93 6.55
CA TYR A 139 -5.78 22.09 6.71
C TYR A 139 -5.91 21.16 7.91
N LEU A 140 -5.64 19.88 7.71
CA LEU A 140 -5.60 18.90 8.79
C LEU A 140 -4.42 19.20 9.73
N MET A 141 -4.72 19.51 10.99
CA MET A 141 -3.70 19.72 12.02
C MET A 141 -3.45 18.44 12.85
N TYR A 142 -4.53 17.75 13.18
CA TYR A 142 -4.49 16.54 13.99
C TYR A 142 -5.60 15.62 13.56
N LEU A 143 -5.28 14.35 13.46
CA LEU A 143 -6.25 13.29 13.49
C LEU A 143 -5.76 12.38 14.60
N SER A 144 -6.56 12.20 15.66
CA SER A 144 -6.36 11.13 16.60
C SER A 144 -6.18 9.88 15.76
N GLU A 145 -5.15 9.10 16.06
CA GLU A 145 -5.10 7.73 15.61
C GLU A 145 -6.32 7.05 16.22
N GLY A 146 -7.47 7.13 15.52
CA GLY A 146 -8.64 6.37 15.90
C GLY A 146 -8.18 4.93 15.77
N GLU A 147 -8.14 4.23 16.89
CA GLU A 147 -7.82 2.79 17.00
C GLU A 147 -7.08 2.27 15.77
N PRO A 148 -5.74 2.38 15.75
CA PRO A 148 -4.90 2.50 14.56
C PRO A 148 -5.44 1.63 13.44
N SER A 149 -6.34 2.19 12.60
CA SER A 149 -7.22 1.43 11.70
C SER A 149 -7.08 -0.07 11.92
N SER A 150 -7.65 -0.61 13.02
CA SER A 150 -7.20 -1.87 13.69
C SER A 150 -6.37 -2.74 12.76
N PHE A 151 -5.13 -3.16 13.05
CA PHE A 151 -4.26 -3.88 12.09
C PHE A 151 -4.98 -4.83 11.09
N ALA A 152 -6.07 -5.49 11.49
CA ALA A 152 -7.13 -6.03 10.62
C ALA A 152 -7.64 -5.15 9.46
N LYS A 153 -8.14 -3.92 9.65
CA LYS A 153 -8.48 -2.97 8.59
C LYS A 153 -7.30 -2.68 7.66
N PHE A 154 -6.07 -2.54 8.17
CA PHE A 154 -4.90 -2.46 7.29
C PHE A 154 -4.77 -3.72 6.42
N VAL A 155 -4.90 -4.91 7.04
CA VAL A 155 -4.89 -6.19 6.32
C VAL A 155 -6.01 -6.29 5.29
N ILE A 156 -7.20 -5.79 5.60
CA ILE A 156 -8.38 -5.85 4.73
C ILE A 156 -8.28 -4.83 3.59
N ASP A 157 -8.11 -3.55 3.90
CA ASP A 157 -8.11 -2.45 2.93
C ASP A 157 -6.93 -2.55 1.96
N LYS A 158 -5.78 -3.05 2.43
CA LYS A 158 -4.59 -3.28 1.59
C LYS A 158 -4.49 -4.71 1.08
N ASN A 159 -5.47 -5.57 1.34
CA ASN A 159 -5.45 -6.99 0.95
C ASN A 159 -4.12 -7.67 1.33
N VAL A 160 -3.63 -7.47 2.55
CA VAL A 160 -2.33 -7.98 2.99
C VAL A 160 -2.41 -9.48 3.13
N PHE A 161 -1.68 -10.18 2.26
CA PHE A 161 -1.56 -11.62 2.27
C PHE A 161 -0.46 -12.06 3.24
N VAL A 162 0.75 -11.52 3.06
CA VAL A 162 1.92 -11.82 3.89
C VAL A 162 2.46 -10.53 4.48
N HIS A 163 2.65 -10.50 5.81
CA HIS A 163 3.36 -9.43 6.51
C HIS A 163 4.37 -10.03 7.48
N GLY A 164 5.66 -9.80 7.23
CA GLY A 164 6.76 -10.41 8.00
C GLY A 164 8.14 -9.97 7.54
N THR A 165 9.21 -10.60 8.02
CA THR A 165 10.58 -10.27 7.61
C THR A 165 11.07 -11.08 6.41
N THR A 166 10.48 -12.26 6.17
CA THR A 166 11.00 -13.23 5.19
C THR A 166 9.86 -13.87 4.40
N LEU A 167 10.10 -14.15 3.13
CA LEU A 167 9.31 -15.10 2.34
C LEU A 167 10.26 -16.16 1.81
N LYS A 168 10.07 -17.40 2.26
CA LYS A 168 10.73 -18.57 1.68
C LYS A 168 9.71 -19.43 0.96
N PHE A 169 9.91 -19.65 -0.33
CA PHE A 169 8.94 -20.30 -1.19
C PHE A 169 9.60 -21.29 -2.15
N ASN A 170 9.43 -22.59 -1.89
CA ASN A 170 9.83 -23.67 -2.79
C ASN A 170 8.67 -24.26 -3.60
N GLY A 171 7.47 -23.68 -3.50
CA GLY A 171 6.28 -24.14 -4.20
C GLY A 171 6.25 -23.71 -5.68
N ASP A 172 5.08 -23.91 -6.29
CA ASP A 172 4.85 -23.62 -7.71
C ASP A 172 4.32 -22.20 -7.90
N ASN A 173 3.22 -21.84 -7.22
CA ASN A 173 2.58 -20.54 -7.39
C ASN A 173 2.20 -19.89 -6.07
N ILE A 174 2.37 -18.57 -5.98
CA ILE A 174 1.65 -17.70 -5.06
C ILE A 174 0.72 -16.85 -5.92
N TYR A 175 -0.59 -16.98 -5.72
CA TYR A 175 -1.61 -16.30 -6.51
C TYR A 175 -2.45 -15.35 -5.63
N GLY A 176 -2.43 -14.07 -5.97
CA GLY A 176 -3.27 -13.06 -5.31
C GLY A 176 -3.32 -11.75 -6.11
N PRO A 177 -4.04 -11.72 -7.25
CA PRO A 177 -4.35 -10.47 -7.91
C PRO A 177 -5.12 -9.55 -6.97
N GLY A 178 -4.64 -8.32 -6.81
CA GLY A 178 -5.12 -7.30 -5.87
C GLY A 178 -4.58 -7.45 -4.45
N ALA A 179 -3.77 -8.48 -4.18
CA ALA A 179 -3.18 -8.72 -2.86
C ALA A 179 -1.85 -8.00 -2.68
N THR A 180 -1.43 -7.89 -1.41
CA THR A 180 -0.18 -7.26 -1.00
C THR A 180 0.73 -8.23 -0.23
N ILE A 181 2.02 -8.27 -0.56
CA ILE A 181 3.07 -8.87 0.27
C ILE A 181 3.96 -7.75 0.83
N ILE A 182 4.29 -7.83 2.12
CA ILE A 182 5.16 -6.88 2.81
C ILE A 182 6.26 -7.62 3.55
N LEU A 183 7.49 -7.45 3.07
CA LEU A 183 8.71 -7.98 3.66
C LEU A 183 9.50 -6.84 4.31
N THR A 184 9.42 -6.77 5.63
CA THR A 184 10.04 -5.72 6.46
C THR A 184 11.53 -5.99 6.77
N GLY A 185 12.01 -7.20 6.49
CA GLY A 185 13.37 -7.62 6.78
C GLY A 185 14.40 -7.01 5.84
N ILE A 186 15.46 -6.44 6.41
CA ILE A 186 16.58 -5.85 5.66
C ILE A 186 17.38 -6.87 4.82
N GLY A 187 17.17 -8.16 5.09
CA GLY A 187 17.77 -9.25 4.32
C GLY A 187 17.24 -9.33 2.89
N GLY A 188 16.10 -8.69 2.59
CA GLY A 188 15.49 -8.66 1.28
C GLY A 188 15.03 -10.04 0.80
N LEU A 189 15.07 -10.28 -0.52
CA LEU A 189 14.65 -11.53 -1.15
C LEU A 189 15.79 -12.15 -1.97
N LYS A 190 16.22 -13.37 -1.62
CA LYS A 190 17.36 -14.02 -2.27
C LYS A 190 16.98 -15.27 -3.05
N ALA A 191 17.88 -15.66 -3.95
CA ALA A 191 17.76 -16.87 -4.74
C ALA A 191 17.61 -18.16 -3.91
N ALA A 192 18.15 -18.19 -2.69
CA ALA A 192 17.99 -19.33 -1.78
C ALA A 192 16.62 -19.36 -1.09
N ASP A 193 15.91 -18.24 -1.12
CA ASP A 193 14.59 -18.10 -0.51
C ASP A 193 13.49 -18.51 -1.47
N ILE A 194 13.68 -18.33 -2.78
CA ILE A 194 12.71 -18.76 -3.81
C ILE A 194 13.28 -19.91 -4.67
N GLY A 195 12.56 -21.02 -4.74
CA GLY A 195 12.92 -22.17 -5.56
C GLY A 195 13.17 -21.79 -7.03
N SER A 196 14.28 -22.22 -7.59
CA SER A 196 14.79 -21.78 -8.90
C SER A 196 14.09 -22.40 -10.13
N MET A 197 12.99 -23.13 -9.95
CA MET A 197 12.34 -23.96 -10.99
C MET A 197 11.15 -23.29 -11.70
N GLY A 198 11.05 -21.96 -11.65
CA GLY A 198 10.00 -21.22 -12.39
C GLY A 198 8.76 -20.89 -11.55
N ALA A 199 8.92 -20.77 -10.23
CA ALA A 199 7.85 -20.33 -9.35
C ALA A 199 7.25 -18.99 -9.80
N SER A 200 5.94 -18.82 -9.65
CA SER A 200 5.26 -17.56 -9.97
C SER A 200 4.77 -16.88 -8.69
N ILE A 201 5.26 -15.68 -8.39
CA ILE A 201 4.72 -14.83 -7.32
C ILE A 201 3.81 -13.79 -7.97
N ALA A 202 2.58 -14.20 -8.26
CA ALA A 202 1.55 -13.42 -8.95
C ALA A 202 0.72 -12.58 -7.96
N ILE A 203 1.38 -11.59 -7.36
CA ILE A 203 0.83 -10.64 -6.39
C ILE A 203 0.85 -9.22 -6.98
N SER A 204 -0.16 -8.40 -6.71
CA SER A 204 -0.23 -7.05 -7.29
C SER A 204 0.76 -6.10 -6.64
N ASP A 205 0.76 -6.01 -5.32
CA ASP A 205 1.62 -5.08 -4.59
C ASP A 205 2.66 -5.84 -3.75
N ILE A 206 3.94 -5.55 -3.96
CA ILE A 206 5.04 -6.26 -3.29
C ILE A 206 5.99 -5.22 -2.71
N TYR A 207 6.17 -5.24 -1.40
CA TYR A 207 7.08 -4.36 -0.67
C TYR A 207 8.23 -5.17 -0.09
N ILE A 208 9.47 -4.80 -0.42
CA ILE A 208 10.69 -5.49 0.04
C ILE A 208 11.65 -4.46 0.63
N ASN A 209 11.85 -4.53 1.96
CA ASN A 209 12.68 -3.60 2.70
C ASN A 209 14.19 -3.92 2.62
N GLY A 210 14.69 -4.26 1.43
CA GLY A 210 16.09 -4.63 1.23
C GLY A 210 16.34 -5.09 -0.20
N ASP A 211 17.49 -5.73 -0.43
CA ASP A 211 17.91 -6.12 -1.77
C ASP A 211 17.10 -7.31 -2.32
N VAL A 212 16.85 -7.30 -3.62
CA VAL A 212 16.30 -8.44 -4.35
C VAL A 212 17.39 -9.04 -5.21
N THR A 213 17.78 -10.28 -4.94
CA THR A 213 18.74 -11.02 -5.76
C THR A 213 18.14 -12.36 -6.17
N LEU A 214 17.65 -12.45 -7.40
CA LEU A 214 17.14 -13.70 -7.96
C LEU A 214 18.19 -14.36 -8.85
N GLY A 215 18.52 -15.62 -8.54
CA GLY A 215 19.60 -16.39 -9.16
C GLY A 215 19.24 -16.94 -10.54
N ALA A 216 19.89 -18.03 -10.95
CA ALA A 216 19.55 -18.74 -12.16
C ALA A 216 18.16 -19.41 -12.01
N GLY A 217 17.19 -19.02 -12.83
CA GLY A 217 15.81 -19.53 -12.71
C GLY A 217 14.77 -18.75 -13.52
N SER A 218 13.52 -19.15 -13.47
CA SER A 218 12.41 -18.50 -14.20
C SER A 218 11.36 -17.88 -13.28
N VAL A 219 11.78 -17.54 -12.05
CA VAL A 219 10.88 -17.00 -11.04
C VAL A 219 10.34 -15.65 -11.50
N SER A 220 9.03 -15.57 -11.68
CA SER A 220 8.34 -14.35 -12.10
C SER A 220 7.74 -13.62 -10.90
N LEU A 221 7.73 -12.29 -10.94
CA LEU A 221 7.17 -11.43 -9.89
C LEU A 221 6.07 -10.55 -10.46
N GLY A 222 5.09 -10.25 -9.64
CA GLY A 222 3.98 -9.39 -10.03
C GLY A 222 2.83 -10.16 -10.67
N SER A 223 1.61 -9.65 -10.50
CA SER A 223 0.42 -10.27 -11.07
C SER A 223 0.27 -9.94 -12.56
N PRO A 224 0.22 -10.93 -13.47
CA PRO A 224 -0.02 -10.69 -14.89
C PRO A 224 -1.47 -10.28 -15.22
N THR A 225 -2.42 -10.58 -14.33
CA THR A 225 -3.86 -10.32 -14.54
C THR A 225 -4.34 -9.05 -13.84
N ASN A 226 -3.62 -8.59 -12.82
CA ASN A 226 -3.86 -7.32 -12.15
C ASN A 226 -2.52 -6.70 -11.73
N PRO A 227 -1.69 -6.20 -12.67
CA PRO A 227 -0.41 -5.59 -12.33
C PRO A 227 -0.59 -4.44 -11.32
N GLY A 228 0.24 -4.42 -10.28
CA GLY A 228 0.29 -3.35 -9.28
C GLY A 228 1.70 -2.77 -9.23
N HIS A 229 2.30 -2.74 -8.04
CA HIS A 229 3.59 -2.11 -7.81
C HIS A 229 4.56 -3.03 -7.07
N ILE A 230 5.84 -2.97 -7.43
CA ILE A 230 6.92 -3.70 -6.76
C ILE A 230 7.91 -2.68 -6.22
N TYR A 231 7.99 -2.55 -4.90
CA TYR A 231 8.84 -1.60 -4.19
C TYR A 231 10.02 -2.31 -3.54
N ILE A 232 11.23 -1.90 -3.90
CA ILE A 232 12.50 -2.51 -3.47
C ILE A 232 13.36 -1.43 -2.81
N ASN A 233 13.46 -1.48 -1.48
CA ASN A 233 14.24 -0.53 -0.69
C ASN A 233 15.74 -0.90 -0.65
N GLY A 234 16.28 -1.31 -1.79
CA GLY A 234 17.66 -1.78 -1.95
C GLY A 234 17.99 -1.96 -3.43
N ASP A 235 18.97 -2.81 -3.71
CA ASP A 235 19.38 -3.14 -5.08
C ASP A 235 18.48 -4.24 -5.68
N LEU A 236 18.23 -4.19 -6.99
CA LEU A 236 17.57 -5.24 -7.75
C LEU A 236 18.57 -5.93 -8.68
N THR A 237 18.85 -7.21 -8.43
CA THR A 237 19.69 -8.07 -9.28
C THR A 237 18.90 -9.28 -9.77
N LEU A 238 18.66 -9.34 -11.08
CA LEU A 238 18.04 -10.48 -11.76
C LEU A 238 19.10 -11.15 -12.64
N ASN A 239 19.65 -12.28 -12.19
CA ASN A 239 20.61 -13.07 -12.98
C ASN A 239 19.90 -13.90 -14.06
N THR A 240 20.70 -14.54 -14.94
CA THR A 240 20.22 -15.44 -16.01
C THR A 240 18.92 -16.19 -15.74
N GLY A 241 17.99 -16.09 -16.67
CA GLY A 241 16.69 -16.74 -16.57
C GLY A 241 15.81 -16.46 -17.77
N LEU A 242 14.61 -17.01 -17.76
CA LEU A 242 13.49 -16.51 -18.56
C LEU A 242 12.37 -16.22 -17.58
N ARG A 243 12.28 -14.99 -17.11
CA ARG A 243 11.26 -14.57 -16.15
C ARG A 243 10.54 -13.31 -16.63
N SER A 244 9.30 -13.17 -16.19
CA SER A 244 8.50 -11.97 -16.41
C SER A 244 8.33 -11.19 -15.12
N ILE A 245 8.35 -9.87 -15.24
CA ILE A 245 8.00 -8.95 -14.16
C ILE A 245 6.79 -8.13 -14.60
N TYR A 246 5.76 -8.14 -13.78
CA TYR A 246 4.50 -7.41 -14.01
C TYR A 246 4.29 -6.35 -12.92
N GLY A 247 3.79 -5.19 -13.33
CA GLY A 247 3.58 -4.04 -12.46
C GLY A 247 4.77 -3.10 -12.44
N ASP A 248 4.50 -1.85 -12.03
CA ASP A 248 5.51 -0.81 -11.96
C ASP A 248 6.54 -1.13 -10.87
N VAL A 249 7.82 -1.10 -11.22
CA VAL A 249 8.90 -1.46 -10.30
C VAL A 249 9.65 -0.22 -9.84
N TYR A 250 9.83 -0.06 -8.53
CA TYR A 250 10.54 1.06 -7.92
C TYR A 250 11.73 0.50 -7.13
N VAL A 251 12.94 0.95 -7.48
CA VAL A 251 14.20 0.47 -6.90
C VAL A 251 14.93 1.67 -6.30
N ASN A 252 15.16 1.65 -4.98
CA ASN A 252 15.89 2.74 -4.30
C ASN A 252 17.40 2.69 -4.53
N GLY A 253 17.95 1.54 -4.91
CA GLY A 253 19.35 1.35 -5.26
C GLY A 253 19.60 1.13 -6.75
N ASN A 254 20.58 0.28 -7.05
CA ASN A 254 20.99 -0.06 -8.41
C ASN A 254 20.13 -1.20 -8.99
N CYS A 255 20.04 -1.24 -10.31
CA CYS A 255 19.30 -2.28 -11.04
C CYS A 255 20.21 -3.00 -12.02
N ASP A 256 20.32 -4.33 -11.89
CA ASP A 256 21.11 -5.21 -12.75
C ASP A 256 20.22 -6.33 -13.32
N LEU A 257 20.00 -6.28 -14.64
CA LEU A 257 19.04 -7.14 -15.34
C LEU A 257 19.73 -8.06 -16.36
N GLU A 258 19.45 -9.35 -16.25
CA GLU A 258 19.95 -10.39 -17.14
C GLU A 258 18.85 -11.39 -17.54
N GLY A 259 18.33 -11.30 -18.77
CA GLY A 259 17.38 -12.28 -19.30
C GLY A 259 15.99 -12.17 -18.67
N VAL A 260 15.42 -10.97 -18.66
CA VAL A 260 14.10 -10.68 -18.09
C VAL A 260 13.19 -10.03 -19.12
N THR A 261 11.90 -10.34 -19.05
CA THR A 261 10.84 -9.57 -19.74
C THR A 261 10.14 -8.67 -18.72
N ILE A 262 10.30 -7.37 -18.90
CA ILE A 262 9.62 -6.33 -18.11
C ILE A 262 8.35 -5.93 -18.86
N HIS A 263 7.20 -5.99 -18.19
CA HIS A 263 5.91 -5.69 -18.80
C HIS A 263 5.41 -4.25 -18.59
N ASP A 264 5.87 -3.59 -17.51
CA ASP A 264 5.44 -2.25 -17.07
C ASP A 264 6.65 -1.38 -16.71
N ASP A 265 6.45 -0.16 -16.20
CA ASP A 265 7.55 0.80 -16.04
C ASP A 265 8.48 0.44 -14.87
N VAL A 266 9.75 0.81 -14.98
CA VAL A 266 10.76 0.62 -13.93
C VAL A 266 11.41 1.95 -13.60
N TYR A 267 11.52 2.26 -12.32
CA TYR A 267 12.06 3.49 -11.76
C TYR A 267 13.25 3.15 -10.87
N VAL A 268 14.46 3.50 -11.30
CA VAL A 268 15.72 3.14 -10.63
C VAL A 268 16.39 4.40 -10.08
N ASN A 269 16.48 4.50 -8.77
CA ASN A 269 17.23 5.57 -8.11
C ASN A 269 18.72 5.24 -7.96
N GLY A 270 19.35 4.82 -9.05
CA GLY A 270 20.73 4.35 -9.07
C GLY A 270 21.20 3.98 -10.48
N ASP A 271 22.31 3.25 -10.53
CA ASP A 271 22.90 2.76 -11.77
C ASP A 271 22.03 1.66 -12.41
N LEU A 272 22.01 1.63 -13.75
CA LEU A 272 21.28 0.63 -14.54
C LEU A 272 22.27 -0.23 -15.33
N THR A 273 22.29 -1.54 -15.07
CA THR A 273 23.06 -2.52 -15.84
C THR A 273 22.13 -3.45 -16.61
N LEU A 274 22.33 -3.54 -17.93
CA LEU A 274 21.66 -4.49 -18.81
C LEU A 274 22.70 -5.47 -19.36
N ARG A 275 22.57 -6.75 -19.01
CA ARG A 275 23.65 -7.73 -19.25
C ARG A 275 23.55 -8.47 -20.57
N ARG A 276 22.36 -8.61 -21.18
CA ARG A 276 22.15 -9.51 -22.32
C ARG A 276 21.09 -9.02 -23.30
N SER A 277 21.21 -9.48 -24.55
CA SER A 277 20.30 -9.18 -25.65
C SER A 277 18.90 -9.78 -25.51
N ASP A 278 18.71 -10.77 -24.63
CA ASP A 278 17.42 -11.40 -24.32
C ASP A 278 16.64 -10.65 -23.22
N THR A 279 17.15 -9.50 -22.74
CA THR A 279 16.38 -8.59 -21.88
C THR A 279 15.39 -7.78 -22.73
N VAL A 280 14.10 -7.96 -22.44
CA VAL A 280 12.99 -7.37 -23.20
C VAL A 280 12.22 -6.39 -22.31
N ILE A 281 12.03 -5.18 -22.81
CA ILE A 281 11.08 -4.22 -22.24
C ILE A 281 9.87 -4.23 -23.16
N ALA A 282 8.76 -4.81 -22.72
CA ALA A 282 7.59 -5.09 -23.55
C ALA A 282 6.77 -3.82 -23.85
N GLY A 283 5.91 -3.90 -24.88
CA GLY A 283 4.89 -2.88 -25.17
C GLY A 283 5.41 -1.43 -25.11
N ASP A 284 4.75 -0.63 -24.28
CA ASP A 284 5.10 0.77 -24.03
C ASP A 284 5.95 1.00 -22.77
N ALA A 285 6.30 -0.07 -22.04
CA ALA A 285 7.12 0.02 -20.84
C ALA A 285 8.47 0.72 -21.08
N ARG A 286 8.96 1.40 -20.05
CA ARG A 286 10.23 2.14 -20.01
C ARG A 286 10.98 1.86 -18.73
N ILE A 287 12.30 2.06 -18.77
CA ILE A 287 13.14 2.08 -17.58
C ILE A 287 13.66 3.50 -17.40
N TYR A 288 13.29 4.15 -16.30
CA TYR A 288 13.80 5.44 -15.88
C TYR A 288 14.88 5.25 -14.83
N TYR A 289 16.02 5.92 -14.98
CA TYR A 289 17.15 5.77 -14.05
C TYR A 289 17.85 7.11 -13.78
N THR A 290 18.45 7.25 -12.60
CA THR A 290 19.16 8.47 -12.17
C THR A 290 20.68 8.35 -12.24
N GLY A 291 21.22 7.12 -12.26
CA GLY A 291 22.65 6.85 -12.29
C GLY A 291 23.23 6.62 -13.69
N THR A 292 24.29 5.82 -13.76
CA THR A 292 25.01 5.51 -14.99
C THR A 292 24.42 4.28 -15.69
N PRO A 293 24.16 4.34 -17.01
CA PRO A 293 23.76 3.16 -17.76
C PRO A 293 24.99 2.33 -18.19
N THR A 294 24.92 1.03 -18.00
CA THR A 294 25.89 0.04 -18.51
C THR A 294 25.16 -1.00 -19.35
N ALA A 295 25.57 -1.18 -20.60
CA ALA A 295 25.04 -2.20 -21.49
C ALA A 295 26.14 -3.17 -21.92
N LEU A 296 25.89 -4.48 -21.76
CA LEU A 296 26.83 -5.56 -22.07
C LEU A 296 26.25 -6.53 -23.11
N ASN A 297 27.09 -7.38 -23.70
CA ASN A 297 26.69 -8.50 -24.56
C ASN A 297 25.63 -8.16 -25.64
N HIS A 298 25.81 -7.04 -26.34
CA HIS A 298 24.98 -6.64 -27.48
C HIS A 298 23.48 -6.48 -27.15
N VAL A 299 23.14 -5.84 -26.02
CA VAL A 299 21.76 -5.39 -25.75
C VAL A 299 21.20 -4.66 -26.98
N SER A 300 19.97 -4.99 -27.37
CA SER A 300 19.35 -4.45 -28.58
C SER A 300 19.12 -2.93 -28.48
N ASP A 301 19.26 -2.22 -29.60
CA ASP A 301 18.94 -0.79 -29.69
C ASP A 301 17.48 -0.50 -29.28
N SER A 302 16.56 -1.42 -29.56
CA SER A 302 15.17 -1.34 -29.11
C SER A 302 15.03 -1.36 -27.59
N THR A 303 15.81 -2.18 -26.89
CA THR A 303 15.82 -2.19 -25.42
C THR A 303 16.48 -0.91 -24.88
N LEU A 304 17.62 -0.50 -25.46
CA LEU A 304 18.35 0.68 -25.02
C LEU A 304 17.55 1.99 -25.20
N SER A 305 16.82 2.12 -26.31
CA SER A 305 15.98 3.31 -26.57
C SER A 305 14.82 3.51 -25.57
N LYS A 306 14.48 2.47 -24.81
CA LYS A 306 13.47 2.50 -23.74
C LYS A 306 14.05 2.83 -22.36
N CYS A 307 15.37 2.95 -22.25
CA CYS A 307 16.06 3.33 -21.03
C CYS A 307 16.31 4.84 -21.05
N ILE A 308 15.68 5.57 -20.14
CA ILE A 308 15.62 7.04 -20.13
C ILE A 308 16.25 7.55 -18.84
N HIS A 309 17.35 8.29 -18.95
CA HIS A 309 17.93 8.97 -17.80
C HIS A 309 17.03 10.12 -17.34
N GLN A 310 16.83 10.26 -16.02
CA GLN A 310 16.12 11.37 -15.38
C GLN A 310 16.94 11.91 -14.20
N GLU A 311 16.75 13.19 -13.84
CA GLU A 311 17.40 13.77 -12.66
C GLU A 311 16.86 13.18 -11.34
N ALA A 312 15.59 12.77 -11.35
CA ALA A 312 14.91 12.10 -10.26
C ALA A 312 13.83 11.17 -10.82
N VAL A 313 13.53 10.12 -10.07
CA VAL A 313 12.40 9.21 -10.31
C VAL A 313 11.43 9.28 -9.13
N PRO A 314 10.15 8.86 -9.28
CA PRO A 314 9.22 8.82 -8.16
C PRO A 314 9.78 7.94 -7.02
N GLY A 315 9.79 8.50 -5.80
CA GLY A 315 10.13 7.74 -4.60
C GLY A 315 8.92 7.00 -4.02
N PHE A 316 9.17 6.15 -3.03
CA PHE A 316 8.13 5.44 -2.30
C PHE A 316 8.47 5.31 -0.82
N THR A 317 7.46 4.95 -0.02
CA THR A 317 7.59 4.66 1.41
C THR A 317 7.17 3.23 1.67
N MET A 318 7.96 2.54 2.49
CA MET A 318 7.61 1.21 2.97
C MET A 318 6.48 1.31 4.00
N PRO A 319 5.48 0.41 3.97
CA PRO A 319 4.49 0.31 5.03
C PRO A 319 5.18 0.07 6.37
N ASP A 320 4.86 0.88 7.37
CA ASP A 320 5.45 0.85 8.71
C ASP A 320 4.51 0.25 9.76
N GLN A 321 3.40 -0.35 9.31
CA GLN A 321 2.40 -0.97 10.17
C GLN A 321 3.04 -2.10 10.99
N LYS A 322 3.10 -1.92 12.31
CA LYS A 322 3.63 -2.93 13.23
C LYS A 322 2.65 -4.08 13.38
N ILE A 323 3.18 -5.30 13.40
CA ILE A 323 2.41 -6.48 13.78
C ILE A 323 2.02 -6.33 15.25
N PRO A 324 0.71 -6.38 15.60
CA PRO A 324 0.27 -6.24 16.99
C PRO A 324 0.65 -7.48 17.81
N SER A 325 0.57 -7.38 19.13
CA SER A 325 0.53 -8.57 19.98
C SER A 325 -0.80 -9.32 19.80
N THR A 326 -0.87 -10.55 20.29
CA THR A 326 -2.16 -11.24 20.42
C THR A 326 -3.08 -10.52 21.40
N LYS A 327 -4.38 -10.82 21.31
CA LYS A 327 -5.35 -10.42 22.32
C LYS A 327 -5.10 -11.18 23.64
N PRO A 328 -5.67 -10.76 24.78
CA PRO A 328 -5.56 -11.51 26.02
C PRO A 328 -6.13 -12.94 25.88
N ALA A 329 -5.53 -13.93 26.55
CA ALA A 329 -5.97 -15.33 26.50
C ALA A 329 -7.46 -15.54 26.82
N ASP A 330 -8.02 -14.73 27.73
CA ASP A 330 -9.44 -14.77 28.10
C ASP A 330 -10.35 -14.37 26.93
N TRP A 331 -9.89 -13.48 26.03
CA TRP A 331 -10.62 -13.12 24.81
C TRP A 331 -10.75 -14.34 23.89
N TYR A 332 -9.65 -15.06 23.65
CA TYR A 332 -9.66 -16.26 22.81
C TYR A 332 -10.53 -17.37 23.43
N THR A 333 -10.47 -17.52 24.75
CA THR A 333 -11.33 -18.46 25.49
C THR A 333 -12.81 -18.11 25.31
N ALA A 334 -13.18 -16.84 25.45
CA ALA A 334 -14.55 -16.36 25.23
C ALA A 334 -15.03 -16.53 23.78
N LYS A 335 -14.10 -16.57 22.82
CA LYS A 335 -14.37 -16.77 21.38
C LYS A 335 -14.22 -18.24 20.93
N ASN A 336 -14.18 -19.18 21.88
CA ASN A 336 -14.13 -20.64 21.66
C ASN A 336 -12.86 -21.15 20.96
N TYR A 337 -11.72 -20.49 21.19
CA TYR A 337 -10.42 -21.03 20.75
C TYR A 337 -9.99 -22.15 21.68
N THR A 338 -9.39 -23.20 21.12
CA THR A 338 -8.75 -24.28 21.89
C THR A 338 -7.24 -24.09 21.95
N SER A 339 -6.59 -24.62 22.98
CA SER A 339 -5.14 -24.50 23.16
C SER A 339 -4.32 -25.52 22.35
N SER A 340 -4.99 -26.50 21.75
CA SER A 340 -4.41 -27.56 20.93
C SER A 340 -5.52 -28.33 20.21
N GLY A 341 -5.14 -29.22 19.30
CA GLY A 341 -6.08 -30.14 18.65
C GLY A 341 -5.71 -30.43 17.21
N PRO A 342 -6.42 -31.40 16.58
CA PRO A 342 -6.31 -31.62 15.15
C PRO A 342 -6.78 -30.39 14.37
N LEU A 343 -6.17 -30.17 13.21
CA LEU A 343 -6.61 -29.14 12.28
C LEU A 343 -7.80 -29.67 11.47
N THR A 344 -9.01 -29.23 11.81
CA THR A 344 -10.28 -29.62 11.16
C THR A 344 -11.07 -28.36 10.79
N ASP A 345 -12.10 -28.50 9.98
CA ASP A 345 -12.90 -27.38 9.49
C ASP A 345 -13.40 -26.45 10.61
N GLY A 346 -13.21 -25.15 10.43
CA GLY A 346 -13.67 -24.10 11.34
C GLY A 346 -12.94 -24.05 12.70
N VAL A 347 -11.88 -24.86 12.90
CA VAL A 347 -11.19 -24.90 14.19
C VAL A 347 -10.50 -23.57 14.47
N LYS A 348 -10.61 -23.12 15.73
CA LYS A 348 -9.93 -21.93 16.23
C LYS A 348 -8.92 -22.35 17.29
N ILE A 349 -7.64 -22.05 17.08
CA ILE A 349 -6.53 -22.47 17.93
C ILE A 349 -5.78 -21.24 18.42
N PHE A 350 -5.62 -21.12 19.72
CA PHE A 350 -4.75 -20.13 20.36
C PHE A 350 -3.79 -20.85 21.30
N ALA A 351 -2.50 -20.87 20.94
CA ALA A 351 -1.48 -21.60 21.67
C ALA A 351 -0.19 -20.77 21.75
N ASP A 352 0.72 -21.14 22.64
CA ASP A 352 2.06 -20.54 22.68
C ASP A 352 2.83 -20.76 21.36
N SER A 353 2.71 -21.97 20.81
CA SER A 353 3.14 -22.40 19.47
C SER A 353 2.20 -23.50 18.98
N TYR A 354 2.08 -23.69 17.66
CA TYR A 354 1.26 -24.76 17.10
C TYR A 354 2.06 -25.61 16.11
N SER A 355 1.99 -26.94 16.28
CA SER A 355 2.58 -27.89 15.33
C SER A 355 1.62 -29.03 15.06
N TYR A 356 1.37 -29.32 13.79
CA TYR A 356 0.47 -30.39 13.38
C TYR A 356 0.99 -31.19 12.18
N THR A 357 1.08 -32.50 12.38
CA THR A 357 1.50 -33.48 11.37
C THR A 357 0.55 -34.68 11.45
N PRO A 358 -0.56 -34.69 10.69
CA PRO A 358 -1.53 -35.78 10.76
C PRO A 358 -0.98 -37.07 10.16
N SER A 359 -1.37 -38.21 10.76
CA SER A 359 -1.13 -39.53 10.15
C SER A 359 -2.04 -39.78 8.94
N GLY A 360 -3.26 -39.25 8.97
CA GLY A 360 -4.24 -39.32 7.88
C GLY A 360 -4.16 -38.14 6.91
N ASP A 361 -5.19 -37.96 6.09
CA ASP A 361 -5.30 -36.84 5.16
C ASP A 361 -5.42 -35.51 5.90
N LEU A 362 -4.96 -34.42 5.27
CA LEU A 362 -5.14 -33.06 5.75
C LEU A 362 -6.00 -32.30 4.77
N GLN A 363 -7.27 -32.14 5.11
CA GLN A 363 -8.20 -31.22 4.45
C GLN A 363 -8.88 -30.45 5.57
N ALA A 364 -8.53 -29.17 5.71
CA ALA A 364 -9.06 -28.32 6.76
C ALA A 364 -9.39 -26.95 6.20
N GLU A 365 -10.65 -26.56 6.28
CA GLU A 365 -11.13 -25.29 5.75
C GLU A 365 -11.49 -24.31 6.85
N ASN A 366 -11.31 -23.01 6.59
CA ASN A 366 -11.72 -21.91 7.48
C ASN A 366 -11.13 -22.01 8.89
N VAL A 367 -9.87 -22.43 8.99
CA VAL A 367 -9.19 -22.53 10.29
C VAL A 367 -8.64 -21.17 10.73
N ILE A 368 -8.55 -20.94 12.03
CA ILE A 368 -7.86 -19.78 12.59
C ILE A 368 -6.83 -20.28 13.59
N VAL A 369 -5.55 -20.07 13.30
CA VAL A 369 -4.45 -20.54 14.13
C VAL A 369 -3.60 -19.36 14.58
N ILE A 370 -3.53 -19.17 15.88
CA ILE A 370 -2.81 -18.09 16.55
C ILE A 370 -1.71 -18.68 17.43
N ALA A 371 -0.46 -18.30 17.18
CA ALA A 371 0.69 -18.62 18.02
C ALA A 371 1.15 -17.37 18.77
N GLU A 372 1.00 -17.34 20.09
CA GLU A 372 1.31 -16.17 20.93
C GLU A 372 2.80 -15.79 20.87
N ASN A 373 3.70 -16.76 21.09
CA ASN A 373 5.12 -16.50 21.24
C ASN A 373 6.01 -17.20 20.21
N GLY A 374 5.58 -18.31 19.64
CA GLY A 374 6.40 -19.12 18.75
C GLY A 374 5.78 -19.37 17.38
N ASP A 375 6.09 -20.54 16.84
CA ASP A 375 5.86 -20.85 15.43
C ASP A 375 4.53 -21.58 15.20
N ILE A 376 4.00 -21.44 13.99
CA ILE A 376 2.97 -22.30 13.44
C ILE A 376 3.63 -23.23 12.42
N ARG A 377 3.47 -24.54 12.58
CA ARG A 377 4.02 -25.56 11.68
C ARG A 377 2.96 -26.58 11.30
N ILE A 378 2.61 -26.65 10.02
CA ILE A 378 1.62 -27.58 9.50
C ILE A 378 2.26 -28.41 8.40
N GLU A 379 2.29 -29.74 8.57
CA GLU A 379 3.04 -30.62 7.67
C GLU A 379 2.26 -31.86 7.26
N LYS A 380 1.84 -31.87 6.00
CA LYS A 380 1.29 -33.05 5.34
C LYS A 380 1.37 -32.90 3.82
N TYR A 381 2.16 -33.74 3.15
CA TYR A 381 2.08 -33.88 1.69
C TYR A 381 0.65 -34.25 1.25
N GLY A 382 0.15 -33.67 0.17
CA GLY A 382 -1.26 -33.80 -0.19
C GLY A 382 -2.20 -32.90 0.62
N GLY A 383 -1.66 -32.13 1.57
CA GLY A 383 -2.44 -31.33 2.50
C GLY A 383 -3.03 -30.08 1.85
N LEU A 384 -4.30 -29.82 2.15
CA LEU A 384 -5.06 -28.66 1.71
C LEU A 384 -5.55 -27.93 2.96
N VAL A 385 -5.15 -26.68 3.13
CA VAL A 385 -5.55 -25.88 4.30
C VAL A 385 -5.96 -24.48 3.88
N THR A 386 -7.13 -24.03 4.36
CA THR A 386 -7.58 -22.64 4.19
C THR A 386 -7.79 -21.98 5.54
N GLY A 387 -7.38 -20.71 5.69
CA GLY A 387 -7.59 -20.00 6.96
C GLY A 387 -6.71 -18.79 7.23
N VAL A 388 -6.70 -18.40 8.51
CA VAL A 388 -5.92 -17.27 9.03
C VAL A 388 -4.82 -17.79 9.96
N PHE A 389 -3.59 -17.38 9.71
CA PHE A 389 -2.41 -17.79 10.48
C PHE A 389 -1.71 -16.55 11.04
N PHE A 390 -1.67 -16.45 12.37
CA PHE A 390 -1.07 -15.30 13.06
C PHE A 390 0.02 -15.74 14.03
N ALA A 391 1.26 -15.32 13.79
CA ALA A 391 2.42 -15.59 14.63
C ALA A 391 3.23 -14.30 14.85
N PRO A 392 2.77 -13.38 15.71
CA PRO A 392 3.41 -12.07 15.91
C PRO A 392 4.84 -12.13 16.44
N ASN A 393 5.27 -13.29 16.95
CA ASN A 393 6.60 -13.51 17.49
C ASN A 393 7.34 -14.69 16.84
N GLY A 394 6.83 -15.25 15.75
CA GLY A 394 7.41 -16.42 15.10
C GLY A 394 7.17 -16.43 13.59
N LYS A 395 7.27 -17.62 13.00
CA LYS A 395 7.02 -17.88 11.58
C LYS A 395 5.88 -18.87 11.37
N VAL A 396 5.37 -18.89 10.13
CA VAL A 396 4.48 -19.93 9.64
C VAL A 396 5.26 -20.84 8.68
N THR A 397 5.27 -22.14 8.95
CA THR A 397 5.85 -23.17 8.09
C THR A 397 4.75 -24.09 7.59
N PHE A 398 4.70 -24.29 6.27
CA PHE A 398 3.75 -25.18 5.64
C PHE A 398 4.45 -26.18 4.70
N ILE A 399 4.00 -27.43 4.77
CA ILE A 399 4.29 -28.50 3.82
C ILE A 399 2.97 -29.12 3.40
N GLY A 400 2.63 -29.04 2.12
CA GLY A 400 1.40 -29.57 1.56
C GLY A 400 1.20 -29.16 0.11
N ASP A 401 0.02 -29.45 -0.44
CA ASP A 401 -0.29 -29.17 -1.84
C ASP A 401 -0.92 -27.77 -2.01
N SER A 402 -1.75 -27.33 -1.05
CA SER A 402 -2.37 -25.99 -1.10
C SER A 402 -2.50 -25.32 0.25
N LEU A 403 -2.14 -24.03 0.30
CA LEU A 403 -2.41 -23.12 1.41
C LEU A 403 -3.20 -21.91 0.90
N GLU A 404 -4.40 -21.70 1.41
CA GLU A 404 -5.22 -20.52 1.08
C GLU A 404 -5.43 -19.64 2.32
N GLY A 405 -5.34 -18.33 2.16
CA GLY A 405 -5.85 -17.37 3.14
C GLY A 405 -4.91 -16.24 3.49
N VAL A 406 -4.74 -15.96 4.78
CA VAL A 406 -3.95 -14.82 5.31
C VAL A 406 -2.85 -15.32 6.25
N VAL A 407 -1.62 -14.85 6.03
CA VAL A 407 -0.45 -15.19 6.86
C VAL A 407 0.23 -13.94 7.39
N ILE A 408 0.07 -13.67 8.68
CA ILE A 408 0.75 -12.56 9.35
C ILE A 408 1.72 -13.16 10.37
N ALA A 409 3.02 -13.04 10.12
CA ALA A 409 4.03 -13.68 10.95
C ALA A 409 5.32 -12.87 10.95
N ARG A 410 5.84 -12.52 12.13
CA ARG A 410 7.03 -11.65 12.24
C ARG A 410 8.20 -12.19 11.44
N ASP A 411 8.53 -13.46 11.62
CA ASP A 411 9.69 -14.07 10.96
C ASP A 411 9.37 -14.51 9.52
N GLY A 412 8.10 -14.51 9.13
CA GLY A 412 7.63 -14.70 7.76
C GLY A 412 6.95 -16.04 7.46
N LEU A 413 6.75 -16.29 6.16
CA LEU A 413 6.13 -17.50 5.61
C LEU A 413 7.19 -18.40 4.96
N PHE A 414 7.15 -19.70 5.29
CA PHE A 414 8.07 -20.72 4.82
C PHE A 414 7.32 -21.90 4.20
N ILE A 415 7.27 -21.93 2.86
CA ILE A 415 6.78 -23.07 2.08
C ILE A 415 7.97 -23.94 1.71
N ASN A 416 8.09 -25.11 2.35
CA ASN A 416 9.25 -26.00 2.18
C ASN A 416 8.99 -27.20 1.25
N SER A 417 7.77 -27.37 0.75
CA SER A 417 7.41 -28.36 -0.26
C SER A 417 7.47 -27.79 -1.68
N TRP A 418 7.90 -28.63 -2.61
CA TRP A 418 7.72 -28.41 -4.05
C TRP A 418 6.27 -28.71 -4.44
N GLY A 419 5.76 -28.10 -5.51
CA GLY A 419 4.39 -28.37 -5.97
C GLY A 419 3.29 -27.64 -5.17
N THR A 420 3.66 -26.85 -4.16
CA THR A 420 2.66 -26.15 -3.34
C THR A 420 2.14 -24.92 -4.06
N ASP A 421 0.81 -24.83 -4.16
CA ASP A 421 0.13 -23.60 -4.54
C ASP A 421 -0.32 -22.83 -3.29
N VAL A 422 -0.17 -21.52 -3.34
CA VAL A 422 -0.56 -20.61 -2.27
C VAL A 422 -1.49 -19.58 -2.84
N THR A 423 -2.66 -19.40 -2.23
CA THR A 423 -3.68 -18.47 -2.72
C THR A 423 -4.07 -17.48 -1.64
N PHE A 424 -4.09 -16.19 -1.97
CA PHE A 424 -4.62 -15.17 -1.06
C PHE A 424 -6.15 -15.19 -1.05
N LYS A 425 -6.71 -15.04 0.16
CA LYS A 425 -8.09 -14.60 0.38
C LYS A 425 -8.11 -13.53 1.45
N ASN A 426 -8.98 -12.53 1.29
CA ASN A 426 -9.11 -11.45 2.26
C ASN A 426 -9.60 -11.99 3.62
N LEU A 427 -9.18 -11.36 4.72
CA LEU A 427 -9.58 -11.71 6.08
C LEU A 427 -11.11 -11.79 6.26
N GLU A 428 -11.87 -10.93 5.58
CA GLU A 428 -13.34 -10.90 5.66
C GLU A 428 -14.01 -12.18 5.15
N GLU A 429 -13.32 -12.98 4.33
CA GLU A 429 -13.80 -14.28 3.85
C GLU A 429 -13.80 -15.34 4.97
N TYR A 430 -12.95 -15.17 6.00
CA TYR A 430 -12.85 -16.09 7.13
C TYR A 430 -13.52 -15.57 8.40
N VAL A 431 -13.57 -14.24 8.56
CA VAL A 431 -14.12 -13.60 9.77
C VAL A 431 -15.05 -12.47 9.36
N SER A 432 -16.36 -12.73 9.41
CA SER A 432 -17.36 -11.75 8.96
C SER A 432 -17.69 -10.65 9.99
N ASN A 433 -17.45 -10.91 11.29
CA ASN A 433 -17.68 -9.92 12.35
C ASN A 433 -16.34 -9.29 12.76
N SER A 434 -16.22 -7.97 12.68
CA SER A 434 -14.99 -7.28 13.07
C SER A 434 -14.61 -7.46 14.55
N ASP A 435 -15.60 -7.73 15.41
CA ASP A 435 -15.36 -8.04 16.84
C ASP A 435 -14.71 -9.41 17.06
N ASP A 436 -14.59 -10.23 16.01
CA ASP A 436 -14.00 -11.56 16.03
C ASP A 436 -12.61 -11.60 15.35
N TYR A 437 -12.09 -10.47 14.87
CA TYR A 437 -10.74 -10.42 14.32
C TYR A 437 -9.72 -10.85 15.38
N PRO A 438 -8.80 -11.77 15.08
CA PRO A 438 -8.00 -12.44 16.10
C PRO A 438 -6.76 -11.65 16.56
N PHE A 439 -6.55 -10.44 16.05
CA PHE A 439 -5.43 -9.57 16.37
C PHE A 439 -5.88 -8.13 16.54
#